data_AF-A0A6N3BR58-F1
#
_entry.id   AF-A0A6N3BR58-F1
#
_cell.length_a   1.000
_cell.length_b   1.000
_cell.length_c   1.000
_cell.angle_alpha   90.00
_cell.angle_beta   90.00
_cell.angle_gamma   90.00
#
_symmetry.space_group_name_H-M   'P 1'
#
loop_
_entity.id
_entity.type
_entity.pdbx_description
1 polymer ?
#
loop_
_entity_poly.entity_id
_entity_poly.type
_entity_poly.pdbx_seq_one_letter_code
_entity_poly.pdbx_strand_id
1 'polypeptide(L)'
;MIVMDLAKYYHKFAEETFPNAIRIADRFHVNRYALDALKDVRSRLSLGLSSQNRVSLKCNKNLLSKRNDQLDEKESLILKKLLDLASELEKVYRWKEDLI
;
A
#
# COMPACT_ATOMS: atom_id res chain seq x y z
N MET A 1 2.96 -26.95 -0.50
CA MET A 1 2.61 -25.52 -0.53
C MET A 1 3.53 -24.87 -1.55
N ILE A 2 2.97 -24.31 -2.62
CA ILE A 2 3.77 -23.65 -3.65
C ILE A 2 3.45 -22.15 -3.55
N VAL A 3 4.46 -21.36 -3.22
CA VAL A 3 4.39 -19.90 -3.29
C VAL A 3 4.89 -19.53 -4.68
N MET A 4 4.03 -18.92 -5.50
CA MET A 4 4.35 -18.58 -6.88
C MET A 4 4.04 -17.13 -7.18
N ASP A 5 4.90 -16.54 -8.01
CA ASP A 5 4.70 -15.25 -8.64
C ASP A 5 3.41 -15.24 -9.49
N LEU A 6 2.60 -14.19 -9.35
CA LEU A 6 1.31 -14.02 -10.04
C LEU A 6 1.45 -13.64 -11.52
N ALA A 7 2.56 -14.01 -12.16
CA ALA A 7 2.73 -13.79 -13.59
C ALA A 7 1.81 -14.76 -14.35
N LYS A 8 1.05 -14.24 -15.33
CA LYS A 8 0.03 -15.01 -16.08
C LYS A 8 0.54 -16.34 -16.65
N TYR A 9 1.83 -16.44 -16.96
CA TYR A 9 2.47 -17.64 -17.48
C TYR A 9 2.53 -18.80 -16.47
N TYR A 10 2.58 -18.53 -15.16
CA TYR A 10 2.65 -19.57 -14.13
C TYR A 10 1.29 -20.20 -13.81
N HIS A 11 0.18 -19.54 -14.13
CA HIS A 11 -1.16 -20.09 -13.87
C HIS A 11 -1.43 -21.36 -14.67
N LYS A 12 -1.05 -21.38 -15.96
CA LYS A 12 -1.32 -22.53 -16.83
C LYS A 12 -0.49 -23.74 -16.42
N PHE A 13 0.80 -23.52 -16.13
CA PHE A 13 1.71 -24.58 -15.67
C PHE A 13 1.31 -25.18 -14.32
N ALA A 14 0.89 -24.34 -13.36
CA ALA A 14 0.49 -24.83 -12.04
C ALA A 14 -0.86 -25.53 -12.03
N GLU A 15 -1.78 -25.13 -12.91
CA GLU A 15 -3.06 -25.83 -13.11
C GLU A 15 -2.87 -27.23 -13.69
N GLU A 16 -1.92 -27.38 -14.62
CA GLU A 16 -1.58 -28.68 -15.21
C GLU A 16 -0.79 -29.57 -14.23
N THR A 17 0.07 -29.00 -13.39
CA THR A 17 0.99 -29.78 -12.54
C THR A 17 0.43 -30.07 -11.15
N PHE A 18 -0.45 -29.21 -10.60
CA PHE A 18 -0.96 -29.35 -9.22
C PHE A 18 -2.45 -28.98 -9.10
N PRO A 19 -3.38 -29.83 -9.60
CA PRO A 19 -4.82 -29.53 -9.65
C PRO A 19 -5.48 -29.36 -8.27
N ASN A 20 -4.88 -29.88 -7.20
CA ASN A 20 -5.41 -29.81 -5.82
C ASN A 20 -4.68 -28.77 -4.94
N ALA A 21 -3.81 -27.91 -5.51
CA ALA A 21 -3.08 -26.93 -4.72
C ALA A 21 -3.95 -25.70 -4.39
N ILE A 22 -4.02 -25.35 -3.10
CA ILE A 22 -4.62 -24.09 -2.64
C ILE A 22 -3.81 -22.94 -3.23
N ARG A 23 -4.43 -22.16 -4.12
CA ARG A 23 -3.85 -20.96 -4.74
C ARG A 23 -3.79 -19.85 -3.70
N ILE A 24 -2.70 -19.79 -2.95
CA ILE A 24 -2.41 -18.66 -2.07
C ILE A 24 -1.74 -17.59 -2.93
N ALA A 25 -2.47 -16.52 -3.24
CA ALA A 25 -1.87 -15.32 -3.81
C ALA A 25 -0.77 -14.86 -2.87
N ASP A 26 0.44 -14.69 -3.41
CA ASP A 26 1.59 -14.29 -2.64
C ASP A 26 1.31 -12.96 -1.92
N ARG A 27 1.40 -12.96 -0.57
CA ARG A 27 1.08 -11.81 0.29
C ARG A 27 1.92 -10.57 -0.07
N PHE A 28 3.12 -10.76 -0.62
CA PHE A 28 3.97 -9.66 -1.05
C PHE A 28 3.40 -8.93 -2.26
N HIS A 29 2.70 -9.64 -3.16
CA HIS A 29 2.03 -9.02 -4.30
C HIS A 29 0.85 -8.15 -3.87
N VAL A 30 0.01 -8.66 -2.96
CA VAL A 30 -1.13 -7.89 -2.43
C VAL A 30 -0.64 -6.63 -1.72
N ASN A 31 0.39 -6.75 -0.88
CA ASN A 31 1.01 -5.61 -0.21
C ASN A 31 1.62 -4.61 -1.20
N ARG A 32 2.27 -5.11 -2.26
CA ARG A 32 2.85 -4.27 -3.31
C ARG A 32 1.78 -3.50 -4.07
N TYR A 33 0.69 -4.15 -4.48
CA TYR A 33 -0.43 -3.47 -5.14
C TYR A 33 -1.09 -2.43 -4.24
N ALA A 34 -1.28 -2.72 -2.95
CA ALA A 34 -1.82 -1.74 -1.99
C ALA A 34 -0.89 -0.53 -1.83
N LEU A 35 0.42 -0.76 -1.72
CA LEU A 35 1.42 0.32 -1.65
C LEU A 35 1.49 1.14 -2.94
N ASP A 36 1.38 0.52 -4.11
CA ASP A 36 1.41 1.22 -5.39
C ASP A 36 0.13 2.04 -5.60
N ALA A 37 -1.05 1.53 -5.23
CA ALA A 37 -2.29 2.31 -5.23
C ALA A 37 -2.20 3.53 -4.29
N LEU A 38 -1.60 3.38 -3.11
CA LEU A 38 -1.34 4.49 -2.19
C LEU A 38 -0.41 5.55 -2.81
N LYS A 39 0.63 5.14 -3.54
CA LYS A 39 1.52 6.08 -4.24
C LYS A 39 0.80 6.85 -5.33
N ASP A 40 -0.08 6.19 -6.09
CA ASP A 40 -0.85 6.82 -7.16
C ASP A 40 -1.83 7.86 -6.60
N VAL A 41 -2.56 7.50 -5.54
CA VAL A 41 -3.46 8.42 -4.83
C VAL A 41 -2.69 9.60 -4.27
N ARG A 42 -1.53 9.36 -3.63
CA ARG A 42 -0.65 10.41 -3.11
C ARG A 42 -0.17 11.35 -4.22
N SER A 43 0.19 10.82 -5.39
CA SER A 43 0.61 11.62 -6.55
C SER A 43 -0.54 12.48 -7.09
N ARG A 44 -1.74 11.88 -7.21
CA ARG A 44 -2.96 12.59 -7.63
C ARG A 44 -3.33 13.72 -6.66
N LEU A 45 -3.36 13.43 -5.36
CA LEU A 45 -3.68 14.43 -4.33
C LEU A 45 -2.63 15.54 -4.25
N SER A 46 -1.36 15.21 -4.49
CA SER A 46 -0.30 16.21 -4.58
C SER A 46 -0.67 17.30 -5.60
N LEU A 47 -1.26 16.99 -6.76
CA LEU A 47 -1.65 18.00 -7.75
C LEU A 47 -2.69 19.01 -7.23
N GLY A 48 -3.55 18.63 -6.28
CA GLY A 48 -4.56 19.53 -5.69
C GLY A 48 -4.08 20.32 -4.47
N LEU A 49 -2.93 19.98 -3.89
CA LEU A 49 -2.43 20.57 -2.65
C LEU A 49 -1.55 21.81 -2.89
N SER A 50 -1.46 22.69 -1.87
CA SER A 50 -0.51 23.80 -1.84
C SER A 50 0.94 23.30 -1.85
N SER A 51 1.88 24.14 -2.32
CA SER A 51 3.31 23.77 -2.41
C SER A 51 3.89 23.27 -1.08
N GLN A 52 3.49 23.86 0.04
CA GLN A 52 3.92 23.44 1.38
C GLN A 52 3.39 22.04 1.72
N ASN A 53 2.10 21.77 1.47
CA ASN A 53 1.49 20.47 1.73
C ASN A 53 2.07 19.38 0.83
N ARG A 54 2.37 19.69 -0.44
CA ARG A 54 3.06 18.78 -1.36
C ARG A 54 4.44 18.35 -0.84
N VAL A 55 5.22 19.32 -0.32
CA VAL A 55 6.54 19.05 0.26
C VAL A 55 6.41 18.16 1.49
N SER A 56 5.49 18.48 2.41
CA SER A 56 5.22 17.65 3.60
C SER A 56 4.85 16.21 3.24
N LEU A 57 3.99 16.03 2.24
CA LEU A 57 3.52 14.73 1.74
C LEU A 57 4.63 13.94 1.03
N LYS A 58 5.60 14.62 0.42
CA LYS A 58 6.77 14.01 -0.23
C LYS A 58 7.83 13.59 0.80
N CYS A 59 8.14 14.45 1.76
CA CYS A 59 9.14 14.19 2.80
C CYS A 59 8.70 13.03 3.71
N ASN A 60 7.42 12.98 4.06
CA ASN A 60 6.89 11.98 4.99
C ASN A 60 6.27 10.75 4.30
N LYS A 61 6.53 10.54 3.00
CA LYS A 61 5.99 9.40 2.24
C LYS A 61 6.30 8.04 2.87
N ASN A 62 7.43 7.94 3.58
CA ASN A 62 7.86 6.69 4.22
C ASN A 62 6.96 6.32 5.40
N LEU A 63 6.37 7.32 6.08
CA LEU A 63 5.43 7.09 7.19
C LEU A 63 4.13 6.44 6.70
N LEU A 64 3.70 6.77 5.48
CA LEU A 64 2.53 6.15 4.84
C LEU A 64 2.77 4.67 4.49
N SER A 65 4.03 4.28 4.26
CA SER A 65 4.41 2.91 3.93
C SER A 65 4.63 2.04 5.17
N LYS A 66 5.06 2.63 6.30
CA LYS A 66 5.20 1.92 7.58
C LYS A 66 3.83 1.42 8.06
N ARG A 67 3.83 0.34 8.83
CA ARG A 67 2.64 -0.10 9.57
C ARG A 67 2.43 0.80 10.78
N ASN A 68 1.17 1.06 11.14
CA ASN A 68 0.84 1.99 12.21
C ASN A 68 1.37 1.51 13.58
N ASP A 69 1.48 0.20 13.79
CA ASP A 69 2.04 -0.43 15.00
C ASP A 69 3.54 -0.18 15.21
N GLN A 70 4.26 0.24 14.17
CA GLN A 70 5.70 0.51 14.20
C GLN A 70 6.04 2.01 14.24
N LEU A 71 5.04 2.87 14.40
CA LEU A 71 5.25 4.32 14.44
C LEU A 71 5.46 4.80 15.87
N ASP A 72 6.47 5.65 16.06
CA ASP A 72 6.63 6.37 17.32
C ASP A 72 5.51 7.42 17.48
N GLU A 73 5.25 7.90 18.71
CA GLU A 73 4.23 8.92 18.98
C GLU A 73 4.39 10.17 18.10
N LYS A 74 5.64 10.61 17.87
CA LYS A 74 5.94 11.74 16.99
C LYS A 74 5.60 11.45 15.54
N GLU A 75 5.90 10.25 15.06
CA GLU A 75 5.60 9.82 13.68
C GLU A 75 4.09 9.67 13.49
N SER A 76 3.37 9.13 14.48
CA SER A 76 1.92 9.01 14.49
C SER A 76 1.23 10.38 14.41
N LEU A 77 1.73 11.37 15.14
CA LEU A 77 1.22 12.75 15.07
C LEU A 77 1.43 13.38 13.69
N ILE A 78 2.60 13.16 13.07
CA ILE A 78 2.90 13.64 11.72
C ILE A 78 1.99 12.94 10.71
N LEU A 79 1.84 11.62 10.82
CA LEU A 79 0.97 10.84 9.97
C LEU A 79 -0.47 11.37 10.04
N LYS A 80 -1.01 11.58 11.24
CA LYS A 80 -2.36 12.13 11.43
C LYS A 80 -2.53 13.46 10.71
N LYS A 81 -1.57 14.39 10.86
CA LYS A 81 -1.57 15.66 10.13
C LYS A 81 -1.56 15.49 8.61
N LEU A 82 -0.89 14.46 8.09
CA LEU A 82 -0.89 14.18 6.64
C LEU A 82 -2.22 13.60 6.16
N LEU A 83 -2.84 12.72 6.95
CA LEU A 83 -4.15 12.16 6.64
C LEU A 83 -5.24 13.23 6.68
N ASP A 84 -5.10 14.21 7.59
CA ASP A 84 -6.00 15.38 7.67
C ASP A 84 -5.92 16.29 6.42
N LEU A 85 -4.87 16.21 5.60
CA LEU A 85 -4.75 16.99 4.37
C LEU A 85 -5.75 16.56 3.30
N ALA A 86 -6.16 15.29 3.30
CA ALA A 86 -7.06 14.74 2.31
C ALA A 86 -7.80 13.51 2.84
N SER A 87 -9.13 13.60 2.93
CA SER A 87 -10.00 12.49 3.34
C SER A 87 -9.86 11.24 2.46
N GLU A 88 -9.49 11.41 1.18
CA GLU A 88 -9.21 10.30 0.30
C GLU A 88 -7.91 9.56 0.69
N LEU A 89 -6.89 10.28 1.16
CA LEU A 89 -5.64 9.67 1.62
C LEU A 89 -5.88 8.85 2.89
N GLU A 90 -6.71 9.35 3.80
CA GLU A 90 -7.10 8.63 5.02
C GLU A 90 -7.79 7.30 4.69
N LYS A 91 -8.75 7.30 3.75
CA LYS A 91 -9.46 6.07 3.35
C LYS A 91 -8.52 5.02 2.78
N VAL A 92 -7.63 5.42 1.88
CA VAL A 92 -6.67 4.50 1.25
C VAL A 92 -5.65 3.99 2.26
N TYR A 93 -5.23 4.84 3.20
CA TYR A 93 -4.35 4.43 4.29
C TYR A 93 -5.03 3.39 5.20
N ARG A 94 -6.29 3.58 5.57
CA ARG A 94 -7.06 2.57 6.34
C ARG A 94 -7.18 1.25 5.60
N TRP A 95 -7.51 1.28 4.30
CA TRP A 95 -7.55 0.06 3.49
C TRP A 95 -6.21 -0.68 3.45
N LYS A 96 -5.10 0.06 3.38
CA LYS A 96 -3.76 -0.52 3.47
C LYS A 96 -3.54 -1.22 4.83
N GLU A 97 -3.95 -0.59 5.94
CA GLU A 97 -3.81 -1.20 7.27
C GLU A 97 -4.74 -2.42 7.45
N ASP A 98 -5.93 -2.44 6.86
CA ASP A 98 -6.83 -3.60 6.90
C ASP A 98 -6.30 -4.80 6.06
N LEU A 99 -5.50 -4.52 5.03
CA LEU A 99 -4.94 -5.53 4.11
C LEU A 99 -3.62 -6.16 4.60
N ILE A 100 -2.84 -5.46 5.44
CA ILE A 100 -1.47 -5.85 5.82
C ILE A 100 -1.41 -6.35 7.26
#